data_AF-A0A502GN20-F1
#
_entry.id   AF-A0A502GN20-F1
#
_cell.length_a   1.000
_cell.length_b   1.000
_cell.length_c   1.000
_cell.angle_alpha   90.00
_cell.angle_beta   90.00
_cell.angle_gamma   90.00
#
_symmetry.space_group_name_H-M   'P 1'
#
loop_
_entity.id
_entity.type
_entity.pdbx_description
1 polymer ?
#
loop_
_entity_poly.entity_id
_entity_poly.type
_entity_poly.pdbx_seq_one_letter_code
_entity_poly.pdbx_strand_id
1 'polypeptide(L)' 'MEWIKDYWWIILIILAGIIISGVKELSRVDVKKYLNDKPEVPPHRDNNAEWDNDDDWPKKK' A
#
# COMPACT_ATOMS: atom_id res chain seq x y z
N MET A 1 -30.57 -21.78 -15.14
CA MET A 1 -29.11 -21.53 -15.14
C MET A 1 -28.60 -20.88 -16.44
N GLU A 2 -29.42 -20.70 -17.49
CA GLU A 2 -29.02 -19.96 -18.71
C GLU A 2 -28.75 -18.48 -18.46
N TRP A 3 -29.52 -17.84 -17.57
CA TRP A 3 -29.33 -16.42 -17.25
C TRP A 3 -27.88 -16.08 -16.83
N ILE A 4 -27.25 -16.93 -16.02
CA ILE A 4 -25.84 -16.70 -15.64
C ILE A 4 -24.92 -16.82 -16.88
N LYS A 5 -25.20 -17.74 -17.80
CA LYS A 5 -24.43 -17.89 -19.06
C LYS A 5 -24.60 -16.71 -20.02
N ASP A 6 -25.74 -16.03 -20.00
CA ASP A 6 -25.99 -14.88 -20.89
C ASP A 6 -25.42 -13.57 -20.31
N TYR A 7 -25.35 -13.46 -18.98
CA TYR A 7 -25.02 -12.22 -18.27
C TYR A 7 -23.75 -12.26 -17.41
N TRP A 8 -22.94 -13.33 -17.46
CA TRP A 8 -21.72 -13.46 -16.66
C TRP A 8 -20.73 -12.29 -16.84
N TRP A 9 -20.73 -11.65 -18.01
CA TRP A 9 -19.88 -10.48 -18.32
C TRP A 9 -20.16 -9.26 -17.44
N ILE A 10 -21.33 -9.16 -16.79
CA ILE A 10 -21.64 -8.09 -15.84
C ILE A 10 -20.61 -8.07 -14.70
N ILE A 11 -20.18 -9.25 -14.25
CA ILE A 11 -19.15 -9.39 -13.21
C ILE A 11 -17.84 -8.76 -13.67
N LEU A 12 -17.46 -8.95 -14.94
CA LEU A 12 -16.25 -8.35 -15.50
C LEU A 12 -16.32 -6.82 -15.53
N ILE A 13 -17.48 -6.25 -15.87
CA ILE A 13 -17.66 -4.79 -15.86
C ILE A 13 -17.53 -4.23 -14.44
N ILE A 14 -18.12 -4.90 -13.45
CA ILE A 14 -18.01 -4.48 -12.05
C ILE A 14 -16.55 -4.53 -11.61
N LEU A 15 -15.84 -5.63 -11.91
CA LEU A 15 -14.43 -5.78 -11.56
C LEU A 15 -13.55 -4.74 -12.26
N ALA A 16 -13.78 -4.48 -13.55
CA ALA A 16 -13.08 -3.43 -14.28
C ALA A 16 -13.32 -2.05 -13.64
N GLY A 17 -14.55 -1.74 -13.23
CA GLY A 17 -14.90 -0.51 -12.52
C GLY A 17 -14.15 -0.35 -11.19
N ILE A 18 -14.03 -1.44 -10.41
CA ILE A 18 -13.27 -1.45 -9.15
C ILE A 18 -11.79 -1.22 -9.42
N ILE A 19 -11.18 -1.92 -10.39
CA ILE A 19 -9.76 -1.78 -10.73
C ILE A 19 -9.46 -0.35 -11.21
N ILE A 20 -10.26 0.19 -12.14
CA ILE A 20 -10.07 1.55 -12.65
C ILE A 20 -10.19 2.58 -11.52
N SER A 21 -11.18 2.42 -10.63
CA SER A 21 -11.36 3.31 -9.49
C SER A 21 -10.18 3.23 -8.52
N GLY A 22 -9.68 2.02 -8.23
CA GLY A 22 -8.51 1.80 -7.39
C GLY A 22 -7.24 2.42 -7.98
N VAL A 23 -6.98 2.20 -9.28
CA VAL A 23 -5.84 2.80 -9.99
C VAL A 23 -5.93 4.33 -9.99
N LYS A 24 -7.13 4.88 -10.22
CA LYS A 24 -7.36 6.34 -10.20
C LYS A 24 -7.11 6.94 -8.81
N GLU A 25 -7.44 6.22 -7.73
CA GLU A 25 -7.16 6.71 -6.39
C GLU A 25 -5.68 6.62 -6.05
N LEU A 26 -5.03 5.50 -6.39
CA LEU A 26 -3.60 5.32 -6.20
C LEU A 26 -2.77 6.35 -6.98
N SER A 27 -3.21 6.73 -8.18
CA SER A 27 -2.52 7.75 -8.98
C SER A 27 -2.66 9.17 -8.46
N ARG A 28 -3.60 9.43 -7.54
CA ARG A 28 -3.71 10.72 -6.83
C ARG A 28 -2.70 10.85 -5.69
N VAL A 29 -2.17 9.74 -5.19
CA VAL A 29 -1.21 9.74 -4.09
C VAL A 29 0.19 10.03 -4.63
N ASP A 30 0.73 11.21 -4.31
CA ASP A 30 2.11 11.57 -4.64
C ASP A 30 3.07 11.11 -3.53
N VAL A 31 3.48 9.84 -3.63
CA VAL A 31 4.45 9.24 -2.69
C VAL A 31 5.79 9.98 -2.74
N LYS A 32 6.21 10.49 -3.90
CA LYS A 32 7.48 11.21 -4.02
C LYS A 32 7.45 12.52 -3.26
N LYS A 33 6.34 13.26 -3.37
CA LYS A 33 6.13 14.48 -2.59
C LYS A 33 6.14 14.20 -1.09
N TYR A 34 5.44 13.15 -0.63
CA TYR A 34 5.48 12.76 0.78
C TYR A 34 6.90 12.42 1.27
N LEU A 35 7.71 11.76 0.45
CA LEU A 35 9.09 11.42 0.81
C LEU A 35 10.02 12.66 0.83
N ASN A 36 9.81 13.61 -0.09
CA ASN A 36 10.56 14.86 -0.14
C ASN A 36 10.20 15.81 1.02
N ASP A 37 8.91 15.85 1.37
CA ASP A 37 8.35 16.69 2.44
C ASP A 37 8.05 15.88 3.70
N LYS A 38 8.83 14.81 3.95
CA LYS A 38 8.55 13.87 5.05
C LYS A 38 8.62 14.64 6.38
N PRO A 39 7.52 14.71 7.16
CA PRO A 39 7.56 15.39 8.45
C PRO A 39 8.52 14.66 9.39
N GLU A 40 9.23 15.43 10.21
CA GLU A 40 10.02 14.88 11.28
C GLU A 40 9.08 14.12 12.24
N VAL A 41 9.26 12.81 12.32
CA VAL A 41 8.48 11.98 13.23
C VAL A 41 8.89 12.33 14.65
N PRO A 42 7.94 12.44 15.60
CA PRO A 42 8.31 12.65 16.98
C PRO A 42 9.27 11.53 17.42
N PRO A 43 10.23 11.82 18.31
CA PRO A 43 11.10 10.80 18.86
C PRO A 43 10.21 9.66 19.38
N HIS A 44 10.58 8.43 19.02
CA HIS A 44 9.82 7.24 19.37
C HIS A 44 9.56 7.26 20.89
N ARG A 45 8.27 7.14 21.28
CA ARG A 45 7.86 7.08 22.69
C ARG A 45 7.84 5.66 23.23
N ASP A 46 8.22 4.68 22.41
CA ASP A 46 8.39 3.30 22.83
C ASP A 46 9.84 3.04 23.22
N ASN A 47 10.04 2.03 24.07
CA ASN A 47 11.36 1.60 24.53
C ASN A 47 12.09 0.75 23.47
N ASN A 48 11.61 0.71 22.22
CA ASN A 48 12.18 -0.13 21.16
C ASN A 48 13.52 0.43 20.63
N ALA A 49 13.90 1.66 20.98
CA ALA A 49 15.23 2.19 20.72
C ALA A 49 16.35 1.36 21.40
N GLU A 50 16.02 0.58 22.44
CA GLU A 50 16.97 -0.34 23.07
C GLU A 50 17.17 -1.64 22.27
N TRP A 51 16.19 -2.07 21.46
CA TRP A 51 16.28 -3.27 20.63
C TRP A 51 17.17 -3.10 19.39
N ASP A 52 17.42 -1.86 18.97
CA ASP A 52 18.42 -1.54 17.93
C ASP A 52 19.87 -1.66 18.44
N ASN A 53 20.10 -1.71 19.76
CA ASN A 53 21.44 -1.92 20.32
C ASN A 53 21.87 -3.39 20.28
N ASP A 54 20.90 -4.31 20.19
CA ASP A 54 21.10 -5.76 20.04
C ASP A 54 21.03 -6.17 18.56
N ASP A 55 21.53 -5.32 17.65
CA ASP A 55 21.62 -5.62 16.22
C ASP A 55 22.69 -6.71 15.97
N ASP A 56 22.31 -7.96 16.20
CA ASP A 56 23.04 -9.20 15.87
C ASP A 56 23.12 -9.45 14.35
N TRP A 57 22.68 -8.49 13.52
CA TRP A 57 22.77 -8.60 12.08
C TRP A 57 24.25 -8.71 11.67
N PRO A 58 24.62 -9.70 10.83
CA PRO A 58 25.98 -9.83 10.36
C PRO A 58 26.38 -8.57 9.60
N LYS A 59 27.27 -7.78 10.22
CA LYS A 59 27.89 -6.63 9.56
C LYS A 59 28.65 -7.17 8.35
N LYS A 60 28.30 -6.69 7.17
CA LYS A 60 28.99 -7.06 5.93
C LYS A 60 30.49 -6.80 6.12
N LYS A 61 31.30 -7.81 5.77
CA LYS A 61 32.77 -7.73 5.73
C LYS A 61 33.23 -6.66 4.75
#